data_AF-A0A9E5ICQ9-F1
#
_entry.id   AF-A0A9E5ICQ9-F1
#
_cell.length_a   1.000
_cell.length_b   1.000
_cell.length_c   1.000
_cell.angle_alpha   90.00
_cell.angle_beta   90.00
_cell.angle_gamma   90.00
#
_symmetry.space_group_name_H-M   'P 1'
#
loop_
_entity.id
_entity.type
_entity.pdbx_description
1 polymer ?
#
loop_
_entity_poly.entity_id
_entity_poly.type
_entity_poly.pdbx_seq_one_letter_code
_entity_poly.pdbx_strand_id
1 'polypeptide(L)' 'MQSAFYQQSIDHPDAFWSEQAKRIHWHKPFDQVCDYARPPFAKWFVGGETNLC' A
#
# COMPACT_ATOMS: atom_id res chain seq x y z
N MET A 1 20.13 -15.53 -1.25
CA MET A 1 20.13 -14.07 -1.44
C MET A 1 18.69 -13.59 -1.27
N GLN A 2 18.35 -12.93 -0.16
CA GLN A 2 17.12 -12.13 -0.15
C GLN A 2 17.28 -11.05 -1.23
N SER A 3 16.36 -11.00 -2.18
CA SER A 3 16.34 -10.00 -3.24
C SER A 3 16.16 -8.61 -2.63
N ALA A 4 16.87 -7.60 -3.13
CA ALA A 4 16.75 -6.20 -2.66
C ALA A 4 15.28 -5.71 -2.61
N PHE A 5 14.45 -6.26 -3.49
CA PHE A 5 13.00 -6.08 -3.53
C PHE A 5 12.29 -6.51 -2.24
N TYR A 6 12.67 -7.66 -1.67
CA TYR A 6 12.12 -8.13 -0.39
C TYR A 6 12.56 -7.23 0.77
N GLN A 7 13.84 -6.86 0.81
CA GLN A 7 14.37 -5.96 1.83
C GLN A 7 13.60 -4.63 1.85
N GLN A 8 13.40 -4.02 0.68
CA GLN A 8 12.68 -2.75 0.56
C GLN A 8 11.22 -2.84 1.04
N SER A 9 10.56 -3.99 0.84
CA SER A 9 9.20 -4.19 1.34
C SER A 9 9.11 -4.23 2.87
N ILE A 10 10.22 -4.56 3.56
CA ILE A 10 10.31 -4.59 5.02
C ILE A 10 10.77 -3.25 5.58
N ASP A 11 11.82 -2.66 5.00
CA ASP A 11 12.42 -1.42 5.51
C ASP A 11 11.54 -0.20 5.22
N HIS A 12 10.86 -0.19 4.07
CA HIS A 12 10.03 0.91 3.60
C HIS A 12 8.70 0.40 3.01
N PRO A 13 7.83 -0.21 3.83
CA PRO A 13 6.60 -0.83 3.37
C PRO A 13 5.67 0.18 2.68
N ASP A 14 5.47 1.37 3.26
CA ASP A 14 4.57 2.39 2.70
C ASP A 14 5.03 2.86 1.32
N ALA A 15 6.31 3.17 1.15
CA ALA A 15 6.85 3.58 -0.15
C ALA A 15 6.76 2.45 -1.18
N PHE A 16 7.13 1.23 -0.77
CA PHE A 16 7.05 0.06 -1.63
C PHE A 16 5.62 -0.19 -2.13
N TRP A 17 4.65 -0.25 -1.21
CA TRP A 17 3.25 -0.51 -1.54
C TRP A 17 2.59 0.66 -2.25
N SER A 18 2.99 1.91 -1.97
CA SER A 18 2.54 3.07 -2.75
C SER A 18 2.96 2.95 -4.22
N GLU A 19 4.19 2.53 -4.50
CA GLU A 19 4.65 2.33 -5.88
C GLU A 19 3.93 1.16 -6.55
N GLN A 20 3.68 0.06 -5.84
CA GLN A 20 2.91 -1.05 -6.40
C GLN A 20 1.46 -0.64 -6.69
N ALA A 21 0.84 0.15 -5.81
CA ALA A 21 -0.53 0.59 -5.95
C ALA A 21 -0.76 1.53 -7.14
N LYS A 22 0.26 2.26 -7.61
CA LYS A 22 0.17 3.07 -8.85
C LYS A 22 -0.16 2.26 -10.10
N ARG A 23 0.02 0.93 -10.06
CA ARG A 23 -0.34 0.03 -11.17
C ARG A 23 -1.85 -0.23 -11.26
N ILE A 24 -2.60 0.09 -10.21
CA ILE A 24 -4.05 -0.05 -10.15
C ILE A 24 -4.68 1.26 -10.67
N HIS A 25 -5.80 1.15 -11.38
CA HIS A 25 -6.56 2.32 -11.80
C HIS A 25 -7.42 2.84 -10.63
N TRP A 26 -6.99 3.95 -10.04
CA TRP A 26 -7.73 4.63 -8.98
C TRP A 26 -8.63 5.69 -9.58
N HIS A 27 -9.91 5.66 -9.21
CA HIS A 27 -10.83 6.78 -9.43
C HIS A 27 -10.51 7.93 -8.48
N LYS A 28 -10.18 7.59 -7.23
CA LYS A 28 -9.67 8.51 -6.24
C LYS A 28 -8.38 7.94 -5.64
N PRO A 29 -7.26 8.68 -5.67
CA PRO A 29 -6.02 8.23 -5.05
C PRO A 29 -6.22 8.04 -3.54
N PHE A 30 -5.52 7.06 -2.97
CA PHE A 30 -5.51 6.85 -1.53
C PHE A 30 -4.66 7.90 -0.82
N ASP A 31 -5.04 8.26 0.40
CA ASP A 31 -4.33 9.22 1.25
C ASP A 31 -3.28 8.51 2.11
N GLN A 32 -3.54 7.25 2.49
CA GLN A 32 -2.66 6.46 3.35
C GLN A 32 -2.60 5.00 2.90
N VAL A 33 -1.38 4.46 2.80
CA VAL A 33 -1.13 3.09 2.34
C VAL A 33 -1.54 2.06 3.39
N CYS A 34 -1.07 2.20 4.63
CA CYS A 34 -1.41 1.32 5.73
C CYS A 34 -1.73 2.15 6.98
N ASP A 35 -2.95 2.03 7.47
CA ASP A 35 -3.36 2.54 8.79
C ASP A 35 -3.41 1.36 9.76
N TYR A 36 -2.42 1.34 10.66
CA TYR A 36 -2.31 0.37 11.75
C TYR A 36 -2.60 0.99 13.13
N ALA A 37 -3.29 2.13 13.19
CA ALA A 37 -3.53 2.83 14.44
C ALA A 37 -4.42 2.04 15.43
N ARG A 38 -5.17 1.03 14.97
CA ARG A 38 -6.05 0.19 15.80
C ARG A 38 -5.81 -1.31 15.57
N PRO A 39 -4.75 -1.90 16.15
CA PRO A 39 -4.56 -3.35 16.12
C PRO A 39 -5.77 -4.09 16.72
N PRO A 40 -6.21 -5.24 16.16
CA PRO A 40 -5.60 -6.02 15.07
C PRO A 40 -6.05 -5.59 13.65
N PHE A 41 -6.85 -4.53 13.52
CA PHE A 41 -7.49 -4.14 12.26
C PHE A 41 -6.62 -3.15 11.49
N ALA A 42 -5.79 -3.68 10.59
CA ALA A 42 -5.10 -2.88 9.59
C ALA A 42 -6.07 -2.44 8.49
N LYS A 43 -6.03 -1.16 8.10
CA LYS A 43 -6.71 -0.68 6.90
C LYS A 43 -5.67 -0.36 5.83
N TRP A 44 -5.92 -0.81 4.61
CA TRP A 44 -5.03 -0.59 3.48
C TRP A 44 -5.68 0.38 2.49
N PHE A 45 -4.86 1.25 1.88
CA PHE A 45 -5.25 2.23 0.85
C PHE A 45 -6.44 3.11 1.29
N VAL A 46 -6.35 3.68 2.49
CA VAL A 46 -7.40 4.48 3.11
C VAL A 46 -7.67 5.73 2.27
N GLY A 47 -8.96 6.00 2.03
CA GLY A 47 -9.42 7.15 1.25
C GLY A 47 -9.44 6.92 -0.26
N GLY A 48 -8.87 5.81 -0.75
CA GLY A 48 -8.83 5.46 -2.17
C GLY A 48 -10.12 4.79 -2.65
N GLU A 49 -10.52 5.11 -3.88
CA GLU A 49 -11.60 4.42 -4.59
C GLU A 49 -11.05 3.85 -5.89
N THR A 50 -11.31 2.57 -6.11
CA THR A 50 -10.94 1.83 -7.32
C THR A 50 -12.11 0.97 -7.75
N ASN A 51 -12.22 0.69 -9.04
CA ASN A 51 -13.14 -0.30 -9.57
C ASN A 51 -12.32 -1.45 -10.16
N LEU A 52 -12.58 -2.67 -9.66
CA LEU A 52 -12.01 -3.89 -10.19
C LEU A 52 -13.11 -4.58 -11.00
N CYS A 53 -13.03 -4.48 -12.33
CA CYS A 53 -13.95 -5.12 -13.28
C CYS A 53 -13.40 -6.47 -13.74
#